data_AF-U5Q7Y4-F1
#
_entry.id   AF-U5Q7Y4-F1
#
_cell.length_a   1.000
_cell.length_b   1.000
_cell.length_c   1.000
_cell.angle_alpha   90.00
_cell.angle_beta   90.00
_cell.angle_gamma   90.00
#
_symmetry.space_group_name_H-M   'P 1'
#
loop_
_entity.id
_entity.type
_entity.pdbx_description
1 polymer ?
#
loop_
_entity_poly.entity_id
_entity_poly.type
_entity_poly.pdbx_seq_one_letter_code
_entity_poly.pdbx_strand_id
1 'polypeptide(L)'
;MENKCNLCKYKSIAETKLTEEELGELSCNCLTVSFKKGDSIIRQGTYSTNVAYLKSGLAKIHIEGPYHVQVVRIVKPSNYLGLPTTFGDKVNQYSVTAVENSEVCFIDITYFRKMLTLNHDFSNQIIVELCKGEIESYQKCVNRTQKQVRGKVADVLLDFSDNIYHSDKFVFQINQEDLGNLVDASRESISRVLNDFGREGLIKISGKEVEILNKSMLQMISKHGW
;
A
#
# COMPACT_ATOMS: atom_id res chain seq x y z
N MET A 1 16.65 -26.71 1.34
CA MET A 1 15.66 -25.69 1.75
C MET A 1 14.66 -25.58 0.61
N GLU A 2 13.36 -25.74 0.86
CA GLU A 2 12.35 -25.62 -0.20
C GLU A 2 12.42 -24.22 -0.83
N ASN A 3 12.52 -24.16 -2.16
CA ASN A 3 12.54 -22.93 -2.96
C ASN A 3 11.17 -22.24 -2.92
N LYS A 4 10.81 -21.65 -1.78
CA LYS A 4 9.52 -20.99 -1.53
C LYS A 4 9.29 -19.82 -2.47
N CYS A 5 10.34 -19.14 -2.92
CA CYS A 5 10.22 -18.03 -3.87
C CYS A 5 9.86 -18.49 -5.29
N ASN A 6 10.38 -19.63 -5.77
CA ASN A 6 10.07 -20.13 -7.12
C ASN A 6 8.59 -20.45 -7.30
N LEU A 7 7.95 -20.94 -6.23
CA LEU A 7 6.52 -21.29 -6.19
C LEU A 7 5.63 -20.16 -5.65
N CYS A 8 6.20 -18.96 -5.41
CA CYS A 8 5.43 -17.84 -4.90
C CYS A 8 4.41 -17.37 -5.96
N LYS A 9 3.13 -17.39 -5.60
CA LYS A 9 2.05 -16.88 -6.46
C LYS A 9 1.98 -15.36 -6.53
N TYR A 10 2.67 -14.69 -5.63
CA TYR A 10 2.60 -13.24 -5.45
C TYR A 10 3.83 -12.52 -6.00
N LYS A 11 4.58 -13.11 -6.95
CA LYS A 11 5.81 -12.50 -7.48
C LYS A 11 5.58 -11.09 -8.01
N SER A 12 6.52 -10.18 -7.73
CA SER A 12 6.53 -8.85 -8.35
C SER A 12 6.91 -8.96 -9.82
N ILE A 13 6.62 -7.91 -10.60
CA ILE A 13 7.07 -7.83 -11.99
C ILE A 13 8.60 -7.88 -12.04
N ALA A 14 9.28 -7.22 -11.09
CA ALA A 14 10.73 -7.31 -10.96
C ALA A 14 11.21 -8.75 -10.75
N GLU A 15 10.58 -9.51 -9.84
CA GLU A 15 10.96 -10.91 -9.57
C GLU A 15 10.76 -11.84 -10.76
N THR A 16 9.86 -11.52 -11.70
CA THR A 16 9.73 -12.30 -12.95
C THR A 16 10.91 -12.15 -13.90
N LYS A 17 11.82 -11.20 -13.65
CA LYS A 17 13.05 -10.98 -14.44
C LYS A 17 14.26 -11.73 -13.91
N LEU A 18 14.09 -12.43 -12.79
CA LEU A 18 15.13 -13.23 -12.18
C LEU A 18 15.11 -14.65 -12.74
N THR A 19 16.30 -15.21 -12.95
CA THR A 19 16.50 -16.62 -13.28
C THR A 19 16.15 -17.51 -12.08
N GLU A 20 15.98 -18.82 -12.30
CA GLU A 20 15.71 -19.77 -11.22
C GLU A 20 16.84 -19.83 -10.18
N GLU A 21 18.08 -19.62 -10.61
CA GLU A 21 19.25 -19.56 -9.73
C GLU A 21 19.21 -18.31 -8.83
N GLU A 22 18.95 -17.13 -9.41
CA GLU A 22 18.79 -15.87 -8.67
C GLU A 22 17.60 -15.92 -7.71
N LEU A 23 16.48 -16.52 -8.11
CA LEU A 23 15.33 -16.73 -7.23
C LEU A 23 15.63 -17.73 -6.09
N GLY A 24 16.47 -18.73 -6.36
CA GLY A 24 16.97 -19.66 -5.35
C GLY A 24 17.84 -18.95 -4.32
N GLU A 25 18.78 -18.12 -4.76
CA GLU A 25 19.59 -17.28 -3.88
C GLU A 25 18.72 -16.29 -3.08
N LEU A 26 17.72 -15.66 -3.71
CA LEU A 26 16.75 -14.78 -3.02
C LEU A 26 15.99 -15.55 -1.93
N SER A 27 15.56 -16.78 -2.23
CA SER A 27 14.86 -17.63 -1.24
C SER A 27 15.72 -17.97 -0.02
N CYS A 28 17.04 -18.03 -0.18
CA CYS A 28 17.98 -18.27 0.92
C CYS A 28 18.27 -17.01 1.75
N ASN A 29 18.14 -15.83 1.16
CA ASN A 29 18.39 -14.52 1.79
C ASN A 29 17.08 -13.79 2.16
N CYS A 30 16.00 -14.55 2.31
CA CYS A 30 14.67 -14.05 2.57
C CYS A 30 14.05 -14.78 3.78
N LEU A 31 13.51 -14.01 4.72
CA LEU A 31 12.74 -14.52 5.85
C LEU A 31 11.28 -14.09 5.73
N THR A 32 10.36 -15.04 5.63
CA THR A 32 8.93 -14.77 5.68
C THR A 32 8.44 -14.73 7.13
N VAL A 33 7.75 -13.65 7.50
CA VAL A 33 7.16 -13.44 8.82
C VAL A 33 5.67 -13.12 8.66
N SER A 34 4.84 -13.73 9.52
CA SER A 34 3.40 -13.46 9.59
C SER A 34 3.11 -12.34 10.59
N PHE A 35 2.26 -11.41 10.20
CA PHE A 35 1.82 -10.27 10.99
C PHE A 35 0.31 -10.32 11.18
N LYS A 36 -0.16 -10.07 12.40
CA LYS A 36 -1.58 -9.86 12.68
C LYS A 36 -1.98 -8.43 12.33
N LYS A 37 -3.29 -8.23 12.13
CA LYS A 37 -3.84 -6.87 12.02
C LYS A 37 -3.37 -5.99 13.19
N GLY A 38 -2.79 -4.85 12.87
CA GLY A 38 -2.28 -3.86 13.82
C GLY A 38 -0.79 -4.00 14.13
N ASP A 39 -0.13 -5.09 13.73
CA ASP A 39 1.29 -5.28 14.00
C ASP A 39 2.14 -4.32 13.14
N SER A 40 3.20 -3.78 13.75
CA SER A 40 4.19 -2.94 13.06
C SER A 40 5.17 -3.82 12.28
N ILE A 41 5.25 -3.58 10.98
CA ILE A 41 6.19 -4.23 10.05
C ILE A 41 7.49 -3.43 9.97
N ILE A 42 7.37 -2.11 9.86
CA ILE A 42 8.47 -1.14 9.85
C ILE A 42 8.11 -0.04 10.84
N ARG A 43 9.09 0.45 11.60
CA ARG A 43 8.88 1.53 12.56
C ARG A 43 9.75 2.73 12.19
N GLN A 44 9.14 3.90 12.10
CA GLN A 44 9.82 5.17 11.90
C GLN A 44 10.88 5.41 12.99
N GLY A 45 12.02 5.98 12.61
CA GLY A 45 13.13 6.30 13.51
C GLY A 45 14.01 5.11 13.89
N THR A 46 13.70 3.89 13.44
CA THR A 46 14.56 2.71 13.69
C THR A 46 15.52 2.48 12.54
N TYR A 47 16.65 1.83 12.83
CA TYR A 47 17.53 1.35 11.77
C TYR A 47 16.83 0.31 10.91
N SER A 48 17.12 0.34 9.61
CA SER A 48 16.70 -0.66 8.64
C SER A 48 17.90 -1.36 8.03
N THR A 49 17.85 -2.69 8.00
CA THR A 49 18.87 -3.55 7.35
C THR A 49 18.24 -4.45 6.30
N ASN A 50 16.93 -4.37 6.08
CA ASN A 50 16.20 -5.28 5.21
C ASN A 50 15.20 -4.53 4.35
N VAL A 51 15.03 -4.98 3.11
CA VAL A 51 13.89 -4.61 2.27
C VAL A 51 12.73 -5.52 2.65
N ALA A 52 11.58 -4.94 2.98
CA ALA A 52 10.38 -5.73 3.22
C ALA A 52 9.58 -5.88 1.92
N TYR A 53 8.83 -6.96 1.79
CA TYR A 53 8.02 -7.25 0.62
C TYR A 53 6.69 -7.83 1.06
N LEU A 54 5.58 -7.17 0.70
CA LEU A 54 4.25 -7.61 1.09
C LEU A 54 3.80 -8.75 0.19
N LYS A 55 3.84 -9.98 0.72
CA LYS A 55 3.46 -11.19 -0.01
C LYS A 55 1.95 -11.38 -0.03
N SER A 56 1.27 -11.16 1.10
CA SER A 56 -0.19 -11.23 1.19
C SER A 56 -0.72 -10.30 2.27
N GLY A 57 -2.01 -9.99 2.21
CA GLY A 57 -2.66 -9.06 3.13
C GLY A 57 -2.62 -7.62 2.62
N LEU A 58 -2.81 -6.66 3.52
CA LEU A 58 -2.74 -5.23 3.25
C LEU A 58 -1.93 -4.55 4.36
N ALA A 59 -1.19 -3.52 3.98
CA ALA A 59 -0.46 -2.68 4.93
C ALA A 59 -0.74 -1.19 4.68
N LYS A 60 -0.56 -0.37 5.72
CA LYS A 60 -0.58 1.10 5.60
C LYS A 60 0.82 1.65 5.84
N ILE A 61 1.23 2.57 4.98
CA ILE A 61 2.39 3.43 5.20
C ILE A 61 1.90 4.70 5.90
N HIS A 62 2.49 5.03 7.03
CA HIS A 62 2.11 6.22 7.80
C HIS A 62 3.32 6.89 8.44
N ILE A 63 3.17 8.20 8.66
CA ILE A 63 4.23 9.06 9.22
C ILE A 63 3.64 9.79 10.43
N GLU A 64 4.39 9.80 11.53
CA GLU A 64 4.06 10.64 12.68
C GLU A 64 4.34 12.10 12.34
N GLY A 65 3.28 12.92 12.30
CA GLY A 65 3.37 14.36 12.16
C GLY A 65 3.38 15.08 13.51
N PRO A 66 3.54 16.41 13.53
CA PRO A 66 3.60 17.20 14.77
C PRO A 66 2.29 17.20 15.57
N TYR A 67 1.15 16.92 14.92
CA TYR A 67 -0.18 16.96 15.55
C TYR A 67 -0.94 15.63 15.47
N HIS A 68 -0.77 14.88 14.39
CA HIS A 68 -1.47 13.62 14.16
C HIS A 68 -0.66 12.72 13.22
N VAL A 69 -1.06 11.44 13.18
CA VAL A 69 -0.50 10.46 12.24
C VAL A 69 -1.12 10.65 10.86
N GLN A 70 -0.28 10.72 9.84
CA GLN A 70 -0.71 10.79 8.46
C GLN A 70 -0.58 9.41 7.80
N VAL A 71 -1.68 8.81 7.36
CA VAL A 71 -1.61 7.65 6.46
C VAL A 71 -1.34 8.16 5.05
N VAL A 72 -0.21 7.75 4.47
CA VAL A 72 0.25 8.20 3.15
C VAL A 72 -0.32 7.32 2.05
N ARG A 73 -0.34 6.00 2.27
CA ARG A 73 -0.68 5.00 1.26
C ARG A 73 -1.15 3.70 1.90
N ILE A 74 -2.14 3.05 1.26
CA ILE A 74 -2.45 1.63 1.48
C ILE A 74 -1.69 0.82 0.43
N VAL A 75 -1.02 -0.23 0.87
CA VAL A 75 -0.17 -1.09 0.05
C VAL A 75 -0.81 -2.45 -0.07
N LYS A 76 -0.90 -2.92 -1.32
CA LYS A 76 -1.42 -4.23 -1.69
C LYS A 76 -0.30 -5.26 -1.85
N PRO A 77 -0.62 -6.57 -1.93
CA PRO A 77 0.36 -7.60 -2.18
C PRO A 77 1.17 -7.35 -3.47
N SER A 78 2.34 -7.98 -3.53
CA SER A 78 3.29 -7.88 -4.64
C SER A 78 4.01 -6.54 -4.75
N ASN A 79 4.13 -5.82 -3.64
CA ASN A 79 4.84 -4.55 -3.56
C ASN A 79 5.95 -4.60 -2.50
N TYR A 80 7.08 -3.97 -2.83
CA TYR A 80 8.14 -3.72 -1.86
C TYR A 80 7.74 -2.62 -0.88
N LEU A 81 8.15 -2.81 0.37
CA LEU A 81 7.99 -1.93 1.50
C LEU A 81 9.37 -1.48 1.95
N GLY A 82 9.52 -0.20 2.28
CA GLY A 82 10.77 0.29 2.87
C GLY A 82 11.89 0.57 1.86
N LEU A 83 11.70 0.37 0.55
CA LEU A 83 12.73 0.64 -0.46
C LEU A 83 13.29 2.08 -0.38
N PRO A 84 12.45 3.14 -0.46
CA PRO A 84 12.94 4.52 -0.36
C PRO A 84 13.75 4.79 0.90
N THR A 85 13.34 4.21 2.03
CA THR A 85 13.96 4.51 3.31
C THR A 85 15.19 3.68 3.61
N THR A 86 15.29 2.46 3.08
CA THR A 86 16.43 1.55 3.33
C THR A 86 17.56 1.77 2.31
N PHE A 87 17.23 2.27 1.11
CA PHE A 87 18.24 2.62 0.10
C PHE A 87 18.81 4.01 0.29
N GLY A 88 17.96 5.00 0.60
CA GLY A 88 18.38 6.40 0.74
C GLY A 88 19.01 6.74 2.09
N ASP A 89 18.64 6.02 3.14
CA ASP A 89 19.10 6.25 4.51
C ASP A 89 19.25 4.90 5.25
N LYS A 90 19.89 4.90 6.42
CA LYS A 90 19.91 3.75 7.33
C LYS A 90 18.74 3.78 8.33
N VAL A 91 18.03 4.90 8.42
CA VAL A 91 16.92 5.11 9.36
C VAL A 91 15.59 5.14 8.61
N ASN A 92 14.60 4.43 9.14
CA ASN A 92 13.24 4.42 8.61
C ASN A 92 12.58 5.80 8.75
N GLN A 93 12.17 6.40 7.63
CA GLN A 93 11.51 7.71 7.57
C GLN A 93 9.99 7.62 7.72
N TYR A 94 9.44 6.40 7.72
CA TYR A 94 8.01 6.13 7.90
C TYR A 94 7.80 4.78 8.57
N SER A 95 6.60 4.59 9.10
CA SER A 95 6.13 3.33 9.67
C SER A 95 5.28 2.57 8.65
N VAL A 96 5.28 1.25 8.79
CA VAL A 96 4.39 0.34 8.05
C VAL A 96 3.68 -0.56 9.04
N THR A 97 2.36 -0.62 8.96
CA THR A 97 1.51 -1.42 9.86
C THR A 97 0.57 -2.30 9.05
N ALA A 98 0.43 -3.56 9.43
CA ALA A 98 -0.51 -4.47 8.81
C ALA A 98 -1.96 -4.05 9.11
N VAL A 99 -2.81 -3.90 8.09
CA VAL A 99 -4.24 -3.55 8.27
C VAL A 99 -5.16 -4.77 8.26
N GLU A 100 -4.63 -5.92 7.86
CA GLU A 100 -5.19 -7.26 8.01
C GLU A 100 -4.06 -8.27 8.24
N ASN A 101 -4.39 -9.53 8.50
CA ASN A 101 -3.38 -10.58 8.64
C ASN A 101 -2.56 -10.67 7.35
N SER A 102 -1.25 -10.51 7.48
CA SER A 102 -0.34 -10.30 6.35
C SER A 102 0.88 -11.20 6.44
N GLU A 103 1.43 -11.59 5.29
CA GLU A 103 2.75 -12.22 5.21
C GLU A 103 3.73 -11.26 4.55
N VAL A 104 4.88 -11.05 5.19
CA VAL A 104 5.92 -10.16 4.70
C VAL A 104 7.23 -10.91 4.60
N CYS A 105 7.91 -10.75 3.47
CA CYS A 105 9.25 -11.25 3.24
C CYS A 105 10.26 -10.15 3.56
N PHE A 106 11.21 -10.41 4.45
CA PHE A 106 12.35 -9.55 4.71
C PHE A 106 13.55 -10.08 3.94
N ILE A 107 14.06 -9.26 3.02
CA ILE A 107 15.19 -9.56 2.15
C ILE A 107 16.39 -8.75 2.65
N ASP A 108 17.53 -9.40 2.85
CA ASP A 108 18.75 -8.73 3.26
C ASP A 108 19.14 -7.63 2.25
N ILE A 109 19.45 -6.42 2.75
CA ILE A 109 19.75 -5.27 1.88
C ILE A 109 21.03 -5.46 1.06
N THR A 110 22.03 -6.16 1.59
CA THR A 110 23.28 -6.41 0.87
C THR A 110 23.02 -7.34 -0.32
N TYR A 111 22.18 -8.35 -0.12
CA TYR A 111 21.75 -9.24 -1.18
C TYR A 111 20.89 -8.52 -2.22
N PHE A 112 19.90 -7.74 -1.80
CA PHE A 112 19.06 -6.96 -2.72
C PHE A 112 19.91 -6.02 -3.60
N ARG A 113 20.93 -5.36 -3.02
CA ARG A 113 21.88 -4.53 -3.78
C ARG A 113 22.70 -5.33 -4.79
N LYS A 114 23.16 -6.53 -4.43
CA LYS A 114 23.84 -7.46 -5.35
C LYS A 114 22.94 -7.77 -6.56
N MET A 115 21.66 -8.08 -6.33
CA MET A 115 20.71 -8.35 -7.42
C MET A 115 20.50 -7.16 -8.36
N LEU A 116 20.35 -5.95 -7.81
CA LEU A 116 20.25 -4.72 -8.61
C LEU A 116 21.47 -4.49 -9.50
N THR A 117 22.64 -5.00 -9.10
CA THR A 117 23.90 -4.86 -9.83
C THR A 117 24.06 -5.93 -10.90
N LEU A 118 23.64 -7.16 -10.60
CA LEU A 118 23.85 -8.33 -11.46
C LEU A 118 22.75 -8.48 -12.53
N ASN A 119 21.52 -8.05 -12.25
CA ASN A 119 20.39 -8.22 -13.14
C ASN A 119 19.80 -6.87 -13.56
N HIS A 120 20.13 -6.45 -14.78
CA HIS A 120 19.71 -5.16 -15.33
C HIS A 120 18.19 -5.06 -15.50
N ASP A 121 17.52 -6.15 -15.87
CA ASP A 121 16.07 -6.17 -16.06
C ASP A 121 15.33 -6.03 -14.73
N PHE A 122 15.78 -6.74 -13.69
CA PHE A 122 15.29 -6.57 -12.32
C PHE A 122 15.46 -5.13 -11.85
N SER A 123 16.66 -4.58 -12.01
CA SER A 123 16.98 -3.20 -11.62
C SER A 123 16.10 -2.17 -12.33
N ASN A 124 15.91 -2.32 -13.64
CA ASN A 124 15.05 -1.45 -14.43
C ASN A 124 13.58 -1.52 -13.95
N GLN A 125 13.07 -2.72 -13.64
CA GLN A 125 11.70 -2.83 -13.10
C GLN A 125 11.55 -2.15 -11.73
N ILE A 126 12.54 -2.25 -10.84
CA ILE A 126 12.52 -1.53 -9.56
C ILE A 126 12.49 -0.02 -9.78
N ILE A 127 13.28 0.51 -10.72
CA ILE A 127 13.27 1.93 -11.07
C ILE A 127 11.89 2.36 -11.57
N VAL A 128 11.29 1.59 -12.48
CA VAL A 128 9.94 1.88 -13.02
C VAL A 128 8.89 1.87 -11.90
N GLU A 129 8.94 0.92 -10.97
CA GLU A 129 8.04 0.85 -9.82
C GLU A 129 8.20 2.07 -8.89
N LEU A 130 9.44 2.49 -8.61
CA LEU A 130 9.71 3.69 -7.81
C LEU A 130 9.19 4.96 -8.48
N CYS A 131 9.44 5.15 -9.79
CA CYS A 131 8.95 6.30 -10.53
C CYS A 131 7.41 6.36 -10.57
N LYS A 132 6.74 5.22 -10.76
CA LYS A 132 5.27 5.15 -10.68
C LYS A 132 4.78 5.56 -9.29
N GLY A 133 5.40 5.02 -8.24
CA GLY A 133 5.07 5.36 -6.86
C GLY A 133 5.29 6.83 -6.53
N GLU A 134 6.33 7.46 -7.08
CA GLU A 134 6.61 8.89 -6.93
C GLU A 134 5.54 9.76 -7.59
N ILE A 135 5.19 9.47 -8.85
CA ILE A 135 4.12 10.16 -9.58
C ILE A 135 2.78 10.06 -8.84
N GLU A 136 2.42 8.87 -8.36
CA GLU A 136 1.22 8.66 -7.55
C GLU A 136 1.24 9.52 -6.27
N SER A 137 2.41 9.70 -5.66
CA SER A 137 2.56 10.50 -4.44
C SER A 137 2.37 12.00 -4.73
N TYR A 138 2.85 12.49 -5.89
CA TYR A 138 2.58 13.86 -6.35
C TYR A 138 1.09 14.08 -6.62
N GLN A 139 0.43 13.15 -7.31
CA GLN A 139 -1.02 13.24 -7.55
C GLN A 139 -1.82 13.24 -6.24
N LYS A 140 -1.45 12.38 -5.29
CA LYS A 140 -2.07 12.34 -3.96
C LYS A 140 -1.85 13.65 -3.18
N CYS A 141 -0.67 14.28 -3.29
CA CYS A 141 -0.39 15.57 -2.67
C CYS A 141 -1.34 16.67 -3.20
N VAL A 142 -1.51 16.76 -4.53
CA VAL A 142 -2.44 17.71 -5.15
C VAL A 142 -3.88 17.42 -4.74
N ASN A 143 -4.33 16.16 -4.82
CA ASN A 143 -5.70 15.78 -4.48
C ASN A 143 -6.03 16.09 -3.02
N ARG A 144 -5.09 15.87 -2.09
CA ARG A 144 -5.29 16.17 -0.66
C ARG A 144 -5.47 17.66 -0.38
N THR A 145 -4.78 18.52 -1.12
CA THR A 145 -4.82 19.97 -0.89
C THR A 145 -5.97 20.65 -1.62
N GLN A 146 -6.43 20.10 -2.76
CA GLN A 146 -7.40 20.77 -3.63
C GLN A 146 -8.82 20.17 -3.58
N LYS A 147 -8.98 18.87 -3.29
CA LYS A 147 -10.32 18.25 -3.26
C LYS A 147 -10.99 18.45 -1.91
N GLN A 148 -12.33 18.51 -1.91
CA GLN A 148 -13.12 18.39 -0.69
C GLN A 148 -13.11 16.95 -0.16
N VAL A 149 -13.44 16.78 1.12
CA VAL A 149 -13.44 15.47 1.80
C VAL A 149 -14.25 14.42 1.02
N ARG A 150 -15.39 14.82 0.47
CA ARG A 150 -16.27 13.97 -0.31
C ARG A 150 -15.58 13.41 -1.57
N GLY A 151 -14.95 14.28 -2.37
CA GLY A 151 -14.10 13.88 -3.50
C GLY A 151 -12.94 12.96 -3.09
N LYS A 152 -12.27 13.25 -1.97
CA LYS A 152 -11.17 12.39 -1.47
C LYS A 152 -11.65 11.00 -1.03
N VAL A 153 -12.81 10.90 -0.38
CA VAL A 153 -13.40 9.61 -0.01
C VAL A 153 -13.79 8.82 -1.26
N ALA A 154 -14.33 9.48 -2.29
CA ALA A 154 -14.58 8.83 -3.58
C ALA A 154 -13.29 8.29 -4.22
N ASP A 155 -12.19 9.05 -4.21
CA ASP A 155 -10.88 8.57 -4.69
C ASP A 155 -10.47 7.29 -3.97
N VAL A 156 -10.59 7.23 -2.64
CA VAL A 156 -10.18 6.05 -1.87
C VAL A 156 -11.08 4.85 -2.18
N LEU A 157 -12.39 5.03 -2.28
CA LEU A 157 -13.31 3.93 -2.62
C LEU A 157 -13.03 3.38 -4.02
N LEU A 158 -12.74 4.25 -4.98
CA LEU A 158 -12.36 3.86 -6.34
C LEU A 158 -10.99 3.16 -6.35
N ASP A 159 -10.01 3.64 -5.61
CA ASP A 159 -8.68 2.97 -5.49
C ASP A 159 -8.81 1.55 -4.91
N PHE A 160 -9.66 1.40 -3.89
CA PHE A 160 -9.96 0.08 -3.31
C PHE A 160 -10.63 -0.85 -4.31
N SER A 161 -11.57 -0.33 -5.11
CA SER A 161 -12.27 -1.09 -6.13
C SER A 161 -11.38 -1.46 -7.32
N ASP A 162 -10.69 -0.48 -7.90
CA ASP A 162 -10.00 -0.61 -9.18
C ASP A 162 -8.59 -1.17 -9.03
N ASN A 163 -7.90 -0.84 -7.94
CA ASN A 163 -6.47 -1.16 -7.79
C ASN A 163 -6.19 -2.21 -6.71
N ILE A 164 -6.98 -2.28 -5.64
CA ILE A 164 -6.72 -3.22 -4.54
C ILE A 164 -7.48 -4.54 -4.75
N TYR A 165 -8.81 -4.47 -4.86
CA TYR A 165 -9.66 -5.66 -4.89
C TYR A 165 -10.12 -6.07 -6.28
N HIS A 166 -9.98 -5.18 -7.28
CA HIS A 166 -10.48 -5.41 -8.64
C HIS A 166 -11.96 -5.85 -8.66
N SER A 167 -12.78 -5.22 -7.79
CA SER A 167 -14.18 -5.55 -7.54
C SER A 167 -14.92 -4.33 -7.02
N ASP A 168 -16.18 -4.16 -7.41
CA ASP A 168 -17.07 -3.12 -6.85
C ASP A 168 -17.65 -3.51 -5.49
N LYS A 169 -17.50 -4.78 -5.08
CA LYS A 169 -17.88 -5.29 -3.76
C LYS A 169 -16.64 -5.80 -3.03
N PHE A 170 -16.32 -5.22 -1.89
CA PHE A 170 -15.12 -5.54 -1.13
C PHE A 170 -15.28 -5.31 0.37
N VAL A 171 -14.38 -5.90 1.15
CA VAL A 171 -14.27 -5.65 2.59
C VAL A 171 -13.30 -4.50 2.81
N PHE A 172 -13.79 -3.40 3.38
CA PHE A 172 -12.98 -2.24 3.69
C PHE A 172 -12.18 -2.49 4.97
N GLN A 173 -10.90 -2.83 4.81
CA GLN A 173 -10.06 -3.30 5.94
C GLN A 173 -9.55 -2.17 6.83
N ILE A 174 -9.56 -0.94 6.34
CA ILE A 174 -9.21 0.24 7.12
C ILE A 174 -10.43 0.74 7.90
N ASN A 175 -10.21 1.23 9.11
CA ASN A 175 -11.27 1.84 9.91
C ASN A 175 -11.49 3.31 9.49
N GLN A 176 -12.52 3.95 10.03
CA GLN A 176 -12.82 5.35 9.70
C GLN A 176 -11.73 6.33 10.15
N GLU A 177 -10.95 5.98 11.18
CA GLU A 177 -9.81 6.79 11.64
C GLU A 177 -8.66 6.74 10.63
N ASP A 178 -8.32 5.55 10.14
CA ASP A 178 -7.34 5.35 9.08
C ASP A 178 -7.78 6.03 7.78
N LEU A 179 -9.08 5.96 7.44
CA LEU A 179 -9.63 6.69 6.30
C LEU A 179 -9.52 8.21 6.53
N GLY A 180 -9.82 8.70 7.73
CA GLY A 180 -9.67 10.11 8.10
C GLY A 180 -8.21 10.58 7.97
N ASN A 181 -7.28 9.80 8.50
CA ASN A 181 -5.83 10.01 8.38
C ASN A 181 -5.32 9.81 6.95
N LEU A 182 -6.09 9.23 6.03
CA LEU A 182 -5.74 9.08 4.62
C LEU A 182 -6.25 10.25 3.77
N VAL A 183 -7.29 10.98 4.21
CA VAL A 183 -7.91 12.06 3.44
C VAL A 183 -7.93 13.42 4.15
N ASP A 184 -7.27 13.52 5.30
CA ASP A 184 -7.16 14.73 6.12
C ASP A 184 -8.53 15.23 6.60
N ALA A 185 -9.31 14.31 7.16
CA ALA A 185 -10.65 14.59 7.68
C ALA A 185 -10.90 13.91 9.02
N SER A 186 -11.74 14.52 9.85
CA SER A 186 -12.17 13.92 11.11
C SER A 186 -13.02 12.67 10.87
N ARG A 187 -13.02 11.75 11.83
CA ARG A 187 -13.85 10.54 11.79
C ARG A 187 -15.34 10.87 11.58
N GLU A 188 -15.83 11.94 12.20
CA GLU A 188 -17.22 12.40 12.07
C GLU A 188 -17.51 12.88 10.65
N SER A 189 -16.54 13.53 10.00
CA SER A 189 -16.65 13.98 8.61
C SER A 189 -16.67 12.80 7.64
N ILE A 190 -15.84 11.79 7.87
CA ILE A 190 -15.88 10.51 7.13
C ILE A 190 -17.23 9.83 7.29
N SER A 191 -17.72 9.70 8.53
CA SER A 191 -19.01 9.08 8.81
C SER A 191 -20.15 9.78 8.08
N ARG A 192 -20.17 11.13 8.08
CA ARG A 192 -21.15 11.93 7.33
C ARG A 192 -21.09 11.64 5.82
N VAL A 193 -19.91 11.71 5.21
CA VAL A 193 -19.75 11.46 3.77
C VAL A 193 -20.20 10.05 3.38
N LEU A 194 -19.83 9.02 4.15
CA LEU A 194 -20.23 7.64 3.86
C LEU A 194 -21.75 7.45 3.98
N ASN A 195 -22.38 8.09 4.96
CA ASN A 195 -23.85 8.07 5.11
C ASN A 195 -24.53 8.81 3.94
N ASP A 196 -23.98 9.95 3.52
CA ASP A 196 -24.51 10.72 2.39
C ASP A 196 -24.43 9.89 1.10
N PHE A 197 -23.28 9.27 0.81
CA PHE A 197 -23.13 8.35 -0.32
C PHE A 197 -24.12 7.18 -0.27
N GLY A 198 -24.40 6.65 0.94
CA GLY A 198 -25.41 5.63 1.14
C GLY A 198 -26.83 6.10 0.82
N ARG A 199 -27.23 7.29 1.31
CA ARG A 199 -28.56 7.88 1.05
C ARG A 199 -28.77 8.22 -0.41
N GLU A 200 -27.72 8.64 -1.10
CA GLU A 200 -27.74 8.98 -2.52
C GLU A 200 -27.67 7.75 -3.43
N GLY A 201 -27.56 6.54 -2.87
CA GLY A 201 -27.48 5.29 -3.63
C GLY A 201 -26.18 5.14 -4.42
N LEU A 202 -25.10 5.79 -3.97
CA LEU A 202 -23.77 5.66 -4.60
C LEU A 202 -23.05 4.42 -4.12
N ILE A 203 -23.23 4.09 -2.85
CA ILE A 203 -22.67 2.91 -2.20
C ILE A 203 -23.69 2.26 -1.29
N LYS A 204 -23.43 1.00 -0.94
CA LYS A 204 -24.09 0.29 0.15
C LYS A 204 -23.03 -0.16 1.14
N ILE A 205 -23.26 0.10 2.42
CA ILE A 205 -22.36 -0.31 3.50
C ILE A 205 -23.09 -1.28 4.43
N SER A 206 -22.45 -2.42 4.71
CA SER A 206 -22.90 -3.37 5.73
C SER A 206 -21.72 -3.81 6.59
N GLY A 207 -21.61 -3.23 7.79
CA GLY A 207 -20.43 -3.43 8.64
C GLY A 207 -19.16 -2.91 7.96
N LYS A 208 -18.28 -3.82 7.54
CA LYS A 208 -17.06 -3.51 6.77
C LYS A 208 -17.22 -3.75 5.28
N GLU A 209 -18.30 -4.39 4.83
CA GLU A 209 -18.55 -4.60 3.42
C GLU A 209 -19.01 -3.29 2.79
N VAL A 210 -18.39 -2.96 1.66
CA VAL A 210 -18.76 -1.84 0.81
C VAL A 210 -19.07 -2.39 -0.57
N GLU A 211 -20.18 -1.94 -1.14
CA GLU A 211 -20.58 -2.21 -2.51
C GLU A 211 -20.79 -0.88 -3.23
N ILE A 212 -20.07 -0.64 -4.33
CA ILE A 212 -20.25 0.53 -5.18
C ILE A 212 -21.45 0.27 -6.09
N LEU A 213 -22.51 1.06 -5.91
CA LEU A 213 -23.75 0.96 -6.68
C LEU A 213 -23.74 1.86 -7.93
N ASN A 214 -23.09 3.02 -7.84
CA ASN A 214 -22.98 3.97 -8.94
C ASN A 214 -21.53 4.47 -9.11
N LYS A 215 -20.73 3.65 -9.80
CA LYS A 215 -19.30 3.92 -10.03
C LYS A 215 -19.08 5.17 -10.87
N SER A 216 -19.90 5.40 -11.89
CA SER A 216 -19.77 6.57 -12.77
C SER A 216 -19.96 7.88 -12.00
N MET A 217 -20.93 7.94 -11.10
CA MET A 217 -21.14 9.13 -10.26
C MET A 217 -20.01 9.33 -9.25
N LEU A 218 -19.49 8.25 -8.64
CA LEU A 218 -18.29 8.34 -7.80
C LEU A 218 -17.08 8.85 -8.58
N GLN A 219 -16.88 8.42 -9.82
CA GLN A 219 -15.81 8.92 -10.69
C GLN A 219 -15.98 10.41 -11.01
N MET A 220 -17.20 10.90 -11.21
CA MET A 220 -17.46 12.33 -11.38
C MET A 220 -17.13 13.12 -10.11
N ILE A 221 -17.58 12.64 -8.94
CA ILE A 221 -17.29 13.23 -7.63
C ILE A 221 -15.77 13.28 -7.38
N SER A 222 -15.08 12.17 -7.63
CA SER A 222 -13.61 12.05 -7.56
C SER A 222 -12.93 13.06 -8.49
N LYS A 223 -13.33 13.14 -9.75
CA LYS A 223 -12.71 14.00 -10.77
C LYS A 223 -12.89 15.49 -10.48
N HIS A 224 -14.08 15.90 -10.05
CA HIS A 224 -14.40 17.30 -9.78
C HIS A 224 -14.00 17.73 -8.36
N GLY A 225 -13.84 16.79 -7.44
CA GLY A 225 -13.35 17.04 -6.09
C GLY A 225 -14.39 17.67 -5.15
N TRP A 226 -15.69 17.48 -5.41
CA TRP A 226 -16.80 18.06 -4.63
C TRP A 226 -17.40 17.09 -3.64
#